data_AF-A0A9D7WVL7-F1
#
_entry.id   AF-A0A9D7WVL7-F1
#
_cell.length_a   1.000
_cell.length_b   1.000
_cell.length_c   1.000
_cell.angle_alpha   90.00
_cell.angle_beta   90.00
_cell.angle_gamma   90.00
#
_symmetry.space_group_name_H-M   'P 1'
#
loop_
_entity.id
_entity.type
_entity.pdbx_description
1 polymer ?
#
loop_
_entity_poly.entity_id
_entity_poly.type
_entity_poly.pdbx_seq_one_letter_code
_entity_poly.pdbx_strand_id
1 'polypeptide(L)'
;MKEKIIIQVIARKDYRLLKKRNKAVALFSLLAALMVSSGARAECDGYPSVSWWGELTHNSVSTYVDSRHGGEWGAYNNKWKRQLDKLKEVYAKGGSVVTPNGAKLKGISLANYIEQVSKRISVNSCLAMEQANSKEKLTDPAAAPILAKLDEEAEVILRNDPKAGKIIAQKSSCFLCHNATGRSENPLVPNLAGQKPAYLVKQLMAFASSAEGMLPTGDVDYRYHFFMSQKALSLSRANMEDIAVYFSSLE
;
A
#
# COMPACT_ATOMS: atom_id res chain seq x y z
N MET A 1 -53.25 5.36 58.71
CA MET A 1 -52.41 4.31 59.35
C MET A 1 -52.79 2.86 59.00
N LYS A 2 -53.61 2.59 57.96
CA LYS A 2 -53.92 1.20 57.52
C LYS A 2 -53.30 0.81 56.17
N GLU A 3 -52.73 1.75 55.40
CA GLU A 3 -52.09 1.43 54.10
C GLU A 3 -50.62 1.01 54.18
N LYS A 4 -49.87 1.40 55.22
CA LYS A 4 -48.45 1.01 55.35
C LYS A 4 -48.20 -0.45 55.79
N ILE A 5 -49.22 -1.15 56.30
CA ILE A 5 -49.10 -2.55 56.76
C ILE A 5 -49.35 -3.55 55.61
N ILE A 6 -50.18 -3.19 54.61
CA ILE A 6 -50.50 -4.08 53.48
C ILE A 6 -49.28 -4.26 52.54
N ILE A 7 -48.45 -3.22 52.36
CA ILE A 7 -47.26 -3.27 51.48
C ILE A 7 -46.16 -4.19 52.04
N GLN A 8 -45.99 -4.29 53.37
CA GLN A 8 -44.96 -5.17 53.96
C GLN A 8 -45.34 -6.67 53.95
N VAL A 9 -46.63 -7.00 53.88
CA VAL A 9 -47.08 -8.41 53.87
C VAL A 9 -46.96 -9.02 52.45
N ILE A 10 -47.17 -8.23 51.40
CA ILE A 10 -47.01 -8.67 50.00
C ILE A 10 -45.52 -8.93 49.68
N ALA A 11 -44.63 -8.02 50.10
CA ALA A 11 -43.18 -8.14 49.86
C ALA A 11 -42.53 -9.39 50.53
N ARG A 12 -43.07 -9.90 51.64
CA ARG A 12 -42.56 -11.14 52.28
C ARG A 12 -43.09 -12.43 51.65
N LYS A 13 -44.26 -12.40 51.00
CA LYS A 13 -44.85 -13.56 50.34
C LYS A 13 -44.14 -13.86 49.01
N ASP A 14 -43.78 -12.82 48.27
CA ASP A 14 -43.08 -12.93 46.98
C ASP A 14 -41.60 -13.34 47.13
N TYR A 15 -40.92 -12.90 48.19
CA TYR A 15 -39.56 -13.35 48.49
C TYR A 15 -39.46 -14.86 48.81
N ARG A 16 -40.49 -15.45 49.45
CA ARG A 16 -40.53 -16.90 49.72
C ARG A 16 -40.87 -17.75 48.50
N LEU A 17 -41.60 -17.19 47.52
CA LEU A 17 -41.87 -17.87 46.25
C LEU A 17 -40.66 -17.86 45.31
N LEU A 18 -39.85 -16.79 45.32
CA LEU A 18 -38.59 -16.72 44.56
C LEU A 18 -37.51 -17.67 45.12
N LYS A 19 -37.49 -17.93 46.44
CA LYS A 19 -36.51 -18.85 47.06
C LYS A 19 -36.82 -20.34 46.86
N LYS A 20 -38.05 -20.72 46.50
CA LYS A 20 -38.44 -22.12 46.22
C LYS A 20 -38.27 -22.58 44.77
N ARG A 21 -37.95 -21.66 43.84
CA ARG A 21 -37.59 -21.99 42.44
C ARG A 21 -36.08 -22.09 42.19
N ASN A 22 -35.24 -21.95 43.23
CA ASN A 22 -33.77 -21.98 43.14
C ASN A 22 -33.12 -23.24 43.73
N LYS A 23 -33.73 -24.42 43.53
CA LYS A 23 -33.10 -25.71 43.88
C LYS A 23 -33.11 -26.77 42.78
N ALA A 24 -33.55 -26.43 41.55
CA ALA A 24 -33.64 -27.38 40.45
C ALA A 24 -32.93 -26.94 39.16
N VAL A 25 -32.04 -25.94 39.22
CA VAL A 25 -31.12 -25.59 38.11
C VAL A 25 -29.75 -25.23 38.68
N ALA A 26 -29.22 -26.09 39.55
CA ALA A 26 -27.87 -26.01 40.09
C ALA A 26 -27.17 -27.34 39.83
N LEU A 27 -27.06 -27.72 38.56
CA LEU A 27 -26.22 -28.81 38.06
C LEU A 27 -26.16 -28.78 36.52
N PHE A 28 -25.70 -27.64 35.98
CA PHE A 28 -24.95 -27.62 34.73
C PHE A 28 -23.77 -26.67 34.95
N SER A 29 -22.73 -27.29 35.49
CA SER A 29 -21.30 -27.02 35.32
C SER A 29 -20.91 -25.71 34.64
N LEU A 30 -20.32 -24.81 35.44
CA LEU A 30 -19.00 -24.21 35.17
C LEU A 30 -18.70 -23.86 33.69
N LEU A 31 -19.28 -22.77 33.19
CA LEU A 31 -18.79 -22.09 31.97
C LEU A 31 -19.08 -20.59 32.05
N ALA A 32 -18.53 -19.96 33.10
CA ALA A 32 -18.29 -18.52 33.12
C ALA A 32 -16.80 -18.29 32.97
N ALA A 33 -16.31 -18.17 31.74
CA ALA A 33 -15.10 -17.43 31.38
C ALA A 33 -14.91 -17.47 29.85
N LEU A 34 -14.50 -16.33 29.29
CA LEU A 34 -14.06 -16.13 27.91
C LEU A 34 -15.17 -16.03 26.84
N MET A 35 -16.02 -15.01 26.98
CA MET A 35 -16.34 -14.21 25.79
C MET A 35 -15.05 -13.47 25.43
N VAL A 36 -14.14 -14.14 24.70
CA VAL A 36 -13.13 -13.44 23.91
C VAL A 36 -13.94 -12.58 22.96
N SER A 37 -13.89 -11.26 23.16
CA SER A 37 -14.23 -10.33 22.10
C SER A 37 -13.22 -10.56 20.99
N SER A 38 -13.49 -11.50 20.08
CA SER A 38 -12.92 -11.45 18.76
C SER A 38 -13.48 -10.17 18.16
N GLY A 39 -12.77 -9.06 18.35
CA GLY A 39 -12.94 -7.92 17.48
C GLY A 39 -12.68 -8.45 16.08
N ALA A 40 -13.75 -8.73 15.33
CA ALA A 40 -13.67 -8.94 13.91
C ALA A 40 -12.99 -7.67 13.38
N ARG A 41 -11.70 -7.77 13.04
CA ARG A 41 -11.01 -6.69 12.37
C ARG A 41 -11.78 -6.48 11.08
N ALA A 42 -12.40 -5.32 10.94
CA ALA A 42 -13.06 -4.96 9.69
C ALA A 42 -11.99 -5.06 8.60
N GLU A 43 -12.25 -5.93 7.62
CA GLU A 43 -11.41 -6.10 6.45
C GLU A 43 -11.25 -4.76 5.74
N CYS A 44 -10.06 -4.46 5.21
CA CYS A 44 -9.81 -3.20 4.53
C CYS A 44 -10.79 -3.00 3.37
N ASP A 45 -11.29 -1.77 3.21
CA ASP A 45 -12.16 -1.42 2.08
C ASP A 45 -11.48 -1.74 0.72
N GLY A 46 -12.30 -1.96 -0.32
CA GLY A 46 -11.82 -2.04 -1.69
C GLY A 46 -11.30 -0.70 -2.24
N TYR A 47 -10.38 -0.76 -3.20
CA TYR A 47 -9.96 0.42 -3.95
C TYR A 47 -11.11 0.98 -4.81
N PRO A 48 -11.23 2.32 -4.95
CA PRO A 48 -12.20 2.88 -5.88
C PRO A 48 -11.74 2.63 -7.32
N SER A 49 -12.71 2.54 -8.24
CA SER A 49 -12.44 2.37 -9.67
C SER A 49 -12.15 3.71 -10.34
N VAL A 50 -10.98 3.83 -10.94
CA VAL A 50 -10.53 5.00 -11.71
C VAL A 50 -9.90 4.51 -12.99
N SER A 51 -10.33 5.02 -14.14
CA SER A 51 -10.03 4.41 -15.46
C SER A 51 -8.54 4.34 -15.80
N TRP A 52 -7.69 5.18 -15.21
CA TRP A 52 -6.23 5.19 -15.43
C TRP A 52 -5.43 4.60 -14.27
N TRP A 53 -6.07 4.03 -13.26
CA TRP A 53 -5.39 3.30 -12.17
C TRP A 53 -5.16 1.83 -12.49
N GLY A 54 -5.78 1.33 -13.56
CA GLY A 54 -5.84 -0.10 -13.85
C GLY A 54 -6.69 -0.83 -12.81
N GLU A 55 -6.57 -2.16 -12.79
CA GLU A 55 -7.25 -3.02 -11.83
C GLU A 55 -6.46 -3.08 -10.52
N LEU A 56 -6.78 -2.19 -9.57
CA LEU A 56 -6.16 -2.19 -8.25
C LEU A 56 -6.81 -3.23 -7.34
N THR A 57 -5.99 -4.15 -6.86
CA THR A 57 -6.34 -5.11 -5.80
C THR A 57 -5.41 -4.91 -4.59
N HIS A 58 -5.82 -5.34 -3.40
CA HIS A 58 -4.94 -5.32 -2.22
C HIS A 58 -3.61 -6.02 -2.49
N ASN A 59 -3.64 -7.20 -3.10
CA ASN A 59 -2.43 -7.95 -3.45
C ASN A 59 -1.51 -7.19 -4.41
N SER A 60 -2.07 -6.58 -5.46
CA SER A 60 -1.27 -5.83 -6.44
C SER A 60 -0.53 -4.64 -5.80
N VAL A 61 -1.19 -3.90 -4.91
CA VAL A 61 -0.58 -2.74 -4.24
C VAL A 61 0.41 -3.18 -3.17
N SER A 62 0.06 -4.19 -2.37
CA SER A 62 0.99 -4.76 -1.37
C SER A 62 2.27 -5.28 -2.01
N THR A 63 2.16 -6.06 -3.09
CA THR A 63 3.32 -6.57 -3.85
C THR A 63 4.17 -5.42 -4.41
N TYR A 64 3.52 -4.35 -4.88
CA TYR A 64 4.22 -3.16 -5.35
C TYR A 64 4.98 -2.46 -4.20
N VAL A 65 4.35 -2.26 -3.05
CA VAL A 65 5.00 -1.66 -1.88
C VAL A 65 6.16 -2.51 -1.38
N ASP A 66 6.00 -3.83 -1.32
CA ASP A 66 7.07 -4.74 -0.93
C ASP A 66 8.26 -4.68 -1.90
N SER A 67 8.01 -4.78 -3.20
CA SER A 67 9.08 -4.79 -4.22
C SER A 67 9.77 -3.43 -4.45
N ARG A 68 9.07 -2.31 -4.23
CA ARG A 68 9.56 -0.94 -4.54
C ARG A 68 9.96 -0.13 -3.35
N HIS A 69 9.26 -0.35 -2.26
CA HIS A 69 9.47 0.38 -1.03
C HIS A 69 10.02 -0.53 0.06
N GLY A 70 10.28 -1.82 -0.20
CA GLY A 70 10.77 -2.75 0.82
C GLY A 70 9.76 -3.01 1.93
N GLY A 71 8.47 -2.83 1.63
CA GLY A 71 7.39 -2.88 2.62
C GLY A 71 7.18 -1.55 3.37
N GLU A 72 7.92 -0.48 3.02
CA GLU A 72 7.80 0.84 3.64
C GLU A 72 6.56 1.60 3.14
N TRP A 73 5.39 1.21 3.65
CA TRP A 73 4.11 1.87 3.38
C TRP A 73 4.11 3.37 3.68
N GLY A 74 4.88 3.80 4.69
CA GLY A 74 5.00 5.22 5.04
C GLY A 74 5.52 6.05 3.87
N ALA A 75 6.62 5.61 3.23
CA ALA A 75 7.19 6.30 2.08
C ALA A 75 6.24 6.31 0.87
N TYR A 76 5.59 5.17 0.61
CA TYR A 76 4.59 5.04 -0.45
C TYR A 76 3.39 5.98 -0.24
N ASN A 77 2.78 5.95 0.94
CA ASN A 77 1.62 6.77 1.29
C ASN A 77 1.95 8.26 1.33
N ASN A 78 3.16 8.64 1.72
CA ASN A 78 3.59 10.03 1.71
C ASN A 78 3.59 10.63 0.30
N LYS A 79 3.87 9.83 -0.74
CA LYS A 79 3.79 10.30 -2.13
C LYS A 79 2.34 10.59 -2.55
N TRP A 80 1.42 9.69 -2.19
CA TRP A 80 -0.02 9.89 -2.43
C TRP A 80 -0.58 11.08 -1.64
N LYS A 81 -0.19 11.26 -0.38
CA LYS A 81 -0.59 12.41 0.46
C LYS A 81 -0.15 13.74 -0.15
N ARG A 82 1.12 13.84 -0.59
CA ARG A 82 1.60 15.06 -1.28
C ARG A 82 0.79 15.36 -2.53
N GLN A 83 0.45 14.35 -3.32
CA GLN A 83 -0.42 14.54 -4.48
C GLN A 83 -1.83 14.98 -4.09
N LEU A 84 -2.42 14.37 -3.05
CA LEU A 84 -3.74 14.77 -2.54
C LEU A 84 -3.75 16.25 -2.14
N ASP A 85 -2.74 16.71 -1.41
CA ASP A 85 -2.61 18.10 -0.99
C ASP A 85 -2.53 19.04 -2.20
N LYS A 86 -1.75 18.66 -3.22
CA LYS A 86 -1.65 19.43 -4.47
C LYS A 86 -2.96 19.46 -5.25
N LEU A 87 -3.68 18.35 -5.33
CA LEU A 87 -5.00 18.32 -5.96
C LEU A 87 -5.99 19.24 -5.23
N LYS A 88 -5.96 19.24 -3.89
CA LYS A 88 -6.75 20.16 -3.06
C LYS A 88 -6.38 21.63 -3.30
N GLU A 89 -5.09 21.95 -3.39
CA GLU A 89 -4.61 23.29 -3.74
C GLU A 89 -5.12 23.73 -5.12
N VAL A 90 -5.02 22.86 -6.14
CA VAL A 90 -5.52 23.15 -7.49
C VAL A 90 -7.04 23.37 -7.46
N TYR A 91 -7.79 22.52 -6.75
CA TYR A 91 -9.23 22.66 -6.60
C TYR A 91 -9.63 23.97 -5.91
N ALA A 92 -8.97 24.33 -4.80
CA ALA A 92 -9.23 25.56 -4.05
C ALA A 92 -9.01 26.82 -4.90
N LYS A 93 -8.08 26.77 -5.86
CA LYS A 93 -7.80 27.86 -6.81
C LYS A 93 -8.73 27.86 -8.03
N GLY A 94 -9.72 26.96 -8.10
CA GLY A 94 -10.59 26.79 -9.27
C GLY A 94 -9.86 26.27 -10.52
N GLY A 95 -8.69 25.64 -10.32
CA GLY A 95 -7.84 25.11 -11.37
C GLY A 95 -8.35 23.79 -11.94
N SER A 96 -7.49 23.15 -12.74
CA SER A 96 -7.78 21.87 -13.39
C SER A 96 -6.53 21.03 -13.53
N VAL A 97 -6.70 19.72 -13.57
CA VAL A 97 -5.64 18.75 -13.88
C VAL A 97 -6.01 17.96 -15.12
N VAL A 98 -5.00 17.51 -15.87
CA VAL A 98 -5.19 16.65 -17.04
C VAL A 98 -4.82 15.22 -16.66
N THR A 99 -5.69 14.28 -16.99
CA THR A 99 -5.51 12.85 -16.75
C THR A 99 -4.64 12.22 -17.84
N PRO A 100 -4.09 11.02 -17.62
CA PRO A 100 -3.26 10.34 -18.62
C PRO A 100 -3.97 10.08 -19.95
N ASN A 101 -5.30 9.89 -19.94
CA ASN A 101 -6.12 9.74 -21.14
C ASN A 101 -6.58 11.09 -21.76
N GLY A 102 -6.04 12.22 -21.30
CA GLY A 102 -6.30 13.54 -21.85
C GLY A 102 -7.57 14.24 -21.32
N ALA A 103 -8.33 13.60 -20.43
CA ALA A 103 -9.49 14.24 -19.82
C ALA A 103 -9.06 15.36 -18.85
N LYS A 104 -9.86 16.43 -18.79
CA LYS A 104 -9.61 17.58 -17.91
C LYS A 104 -10.55 17.54 -16.71
N LEU A 105 -10.01 17.38 -15.51
CA LEU A 105 -10.78 17.40 -14.26
C LEU A 105 -10.82 18.82 -13.70
N LYS A 106 -12.02 19.30 -13.34
CA LYS A 106 -12.26 20.63 -12.75
C LYS A 106 -13.58 20.62 -11.97
N GLY A 107 -13.71 21.47 -10.96
CA GLY A 107 -14.94 21.56 -10.16
C GLY A 107 -15.32 20.20 -9.58
N ILE A 108 -16.57 19.77 -9.75
CA ILE A 108 -17.08 18.51 -9.18
C ILE A 108 -16.26 17.29 -9.63
N SER A 109 -15.81 17.22 -10.90
CA SER A 109 -15.03 16.06 -11.35
C SER A 109 -13.65 15.98 -10.70
N LEU A 110 -13.04 17.12 -10.36
CA LEU A 110 -11.80 17.16 -9.58
C LEU A 110 -12.06 16.85 -8.10
N ALA A 111 -13.16 17.34 -7.53
CA ALA A 111 -13.56 17.01 -6.16
C ALA A 111 -13.77 15.49 -5.97
N ASN A 112 -14.47 14.85 -6.90
CA ASN A 112 -14.68 13.40 -6.88
C ASN A 112 -13.35 12.63 -6.97
N TYR A 113 -12.42 13.09 -7.81
CA TYR A 113 -11.11 12.46 -7.90
C TYR A 113 -10.27 12.64 -6.63
N ILE A 114 -10.33 13.81 -5.98
CA ILE A 114 -9.70 14.06 -4.68
C ILE A 114 -10.22 13.06 -3.63
N GLU A 115 -11.53 12.80 -3.62
CA GLU A 115 -12.14 11.81 -2.73
C GLU A 115 -11.62 10.39 -3.03
N GLN A 116 -11.55 10.00 -4.30
CA GLN A 116 -11.00 8.70 -4.71
C GLN A 116 -9.54 8.53 -4.27
N VAL A 117 -8.70 9.56 -4.44
CA VAL A 117 -7.31 9.55 -3.95
C VAL A 117 -7.26 9.43 -2.43
N SER A 118 -8.13 10.16 -1.70
CA SER A 118 -8.24 10.04 -0.25
C SER A 118 -8.64 8.63 0.18
N LYS A 119 -9.60 8.01 -0.51
CA LYS A 119 -10.02 6.62 -0.24
C LYS A 119 -8.89 5.63 -0.49
N ARG A 120 -8.12 5.79 -1.59
CA ARG A 120 -6.92 4.97 -1.84
C ARG A 120 -5.92 5.05 -0.70
N ILE A 121 -5.62 6.26 -0.20
CA ILE A 121 -4.70 6.45 0.94
C ILE A 121 -5.23 5.75 2.21
N SER A 122 -6.54 5.80 2.43
CA SER A 122 -7.20 5.09 3.54
C SER A 122 -7.02 3.58 3.43
N VAL A 123 -7.28 3.00 2.24
CA VAL A 123 -7.09 1.56 1.99
C VAL A 123 -5.62 1.18 2.19
N ASN A 124 -4.68 1.93 1.61
CA ASN A 124 -3.25 1.67 1.81
C ASN A 124 -2.85 1.71 3.30
N SER A 125 -3.42 2.64 4.06
CA SER A 125 -3.10 2.78 5.49
C SER A 125 -3.64 1.60 6.30
N CYS A 126 -4.82 1.09 5.94
CA CYS A 126 -5.37 -0.14 6.52
C CYS A 126 -4.49 -1.36 6.19
N LEU A 127 -4.11 -1.55 4.93
CA LEU A 127 -3.24 -2.66 4.52
C LEU A 127 -1.86 -2.61 5.21
N ALA A 128 -1.32 -1.42 5.41
CA ALA A 128 -0.08 -1.24 6.17
C ALA A 128 -0.21 -1.74 7.62
N MET A 129 -1.36 -1.49 8.26
CA MET A 129 -1.64 -2.00 9.62
C MET A 129 -1.83 -3.52 9.63
N GLU A 130 -2.53 -4.09 8.65
CA GLU A 130 -2.69 -5.54 8.52
C GLU A 130 -1.34 -6.23 8.36
N GLN A 131 -0.48 -5.74 7.46
CA GLN A 131 0.86 -6.30 7.27
C GLN A 131 1.74 -6.18 8.51
N ALA A 132 1.67 -5.07 9.25
CA ALA A 132 2.38 -4.90 10.51
C ALA A 132 1.93 -5.92 11.57
N ASN A 133 0.61 -6.11 11.72
CA ASN A 133 0.04 -7.10 12.63
C ASN A 133 0.43 -8.54 12.23
N SER A 134 0.48 -8.83 10.93
CA SER A 134 0.97 -10.13 10.44
C SER A 134 2.43 -10.35 10.78
N LYS A 135 3.31 -9.36 10.56
CA LYS A 135 4.74 -9.46 10.91
C LYS A 135 4.94 -9.67 12.42
N GLU A 136 4.20 -8.97 13.27
CA GLU A 136 4.24 -9.17 14.73
C GLU A 136 3.87 -10.61 15.12
N LYS A 137 2.89 -11.21 14.44
CA LYS A 137 2.50 -12.61 14.63
C LYS A 137 3.59 -13.60 14.17
N LEU A 138 4.42 -13.25 13.19
CA LEU A 138 5.57 -14.07 12.77
C LEU A 138 6.78 -13.94 13.70
N THR A 139 6.90 -12.84 14.45
CA THR A 139 7.98 -12.63 15.44
C THR A 139 7.69 -13.25 16.81
N ASP A 140 6.78 -14.24 16.87
CA ASP A 140 6.58 -15.09 18.04
C ASP A 140 7.95 -15.64 18.50
N PRO A 141 8.33 -15.51 19.79
CA PRO A 141 9.57 -16.06 20.33
C PRO A 141 9.83 -17.53 19.96
N ALA A 142 8.76 -18.31 19.71
CA ALA A 142 8.86 -19.70 19.26
C ALA A 142 9.40 -19.86 17.82
N ALA A 143 9.28 -18.85 16.95
CA ALA A 143 9.73 -18.87 15.55
C ALA A 143 11.13 -18.26 15.32
N ALA A 144 11.66 -17.52 16.30
CA ALA A 144 12.93 -16.80 16.20
C ALA A 144 14.16 -17.65 15.79
N PRO A 145 14.33 -18.91 16.24
CA PRO A 145 15.48 -19.73 15.84
C PRO A 145 15.46 -20.15 14.36
N ILE A 146 14.25 -20.25 13.78
CA ILE A 146 14.05 -20.65 12.38
C ILE A 146 14.27 -19.45 11.46
N LEU A 147 13.79 -18.27 11.84
CA LEU A 147 13.98 -17.03 11.09
C LEU A 147 15.47 -16.61 11.02
N ALA A 148 16.21 -16.74 12.13
CA ALA A 148 17.64 -16.45 12.17
C ALA A 148 18.47 -17.30 11.20
N LYS A 149 18.02 -18.53 10.90
CA LYS A 149 18.69 -19.43 9.97
C LYS A 149 18.37 -19.11 8.50
N LEU A 150 17.21 -18.51 8.22
CA LEU A 150 16.80 -18.09 6.87
C LEU A 150 17.47 -16.75 6.47
N ASP A 151 17.71 -15.87 7.43
CA ASP A 151 18.41 -14.59 7.19
C ASP A 151 19.91 -14.78 6.89
N GLU A 152 20.51 -15.89 7.33
CA GLU A 152 21.91 -16.25 7.05
C GLU A 152 22.10 -16.80 5.61
N GLU A 153 21.04 -17.36 5.02
CA GLU A 153 21.01 -17.86 3.63
C GLU A 153 20.54 -16.80 2.62
N ALA A 154 20.05 -15.65 3.09
CA ALA A 154 19.71 -14.50 2.26
C ALA A 154 21.00 -13.79 1.81
N GLU A 155 21.63 -14.39 0.80
CA GLU A 155 22.74 -13.87 0.03
C GLU A 155 22.58 -12.36 -0.18
N VAL A 156 23.63 -11.60 0.16
CA VAL A 156 23.70 -10.15 -0.04
C VAL A 156 23.38 -9.86 -1.50
N ILE A 157 22.14 -9.47 -1.79
CA ILE A 157 21.79 -8.86 -3.08
C ILE A 157 22.61 -7.57 -3.12
N LEU A 158 23.76 -7.63 -3.81
CA LEU A 158 24.62 -6.48 -4.09
C LEU A 158 23.80 -5.46 -4.86
N ARG A 159 23.18 -4.53 -4.13
CA ARG A 159 22.55 -3.35 -4.72
C ARG A 159 23.64 -2.52 -5.36
N ASN A 160 23.33 -1.94 -6.52
CA ASN A 160 24.28 -1.20 -7.35
C ASN A 160 25.38 -2.08 -7.95
N ASP A 161 25.04 -3.29 -8.42
CA ASP A 161 25.96 -4.11 -9.22
C ASP A 161 25.75 -3.90 -10.74
N PRO A 162 26.72 -3.30 -11.47
CA PRO A 162 26.64 -3.14 -12.92
C PRO A 162 26.51 -4.46 -13.70
N LYS A 163 27.05 -5.58 -13.19
CA LYS A 163 26.95 -6.89 -13.86
C LYS A 163 25.52 -7.42 -13.76
N ALA A 164 24.92 -7.41 -12.56
CA ALA A 164 23.51 -7.68 -12.37
C ALA A 164 22.65 -6.74 -13.23
N GLY A 165 22.96 -5.44 -13.22
CA GLY A 165 22.29 -4.41 -14.00
C GLY A 165 22.24 -4.71 -15.50
N LYS A 166 23.36 -5.16 -16.09
CA LYS A 166 23.42 -5.59 -17.50
C LYS A 166 22.46 -6.75 -17.78
N ILE A 167 22.49 -7.77 -16.93
CA ILE A 167 21.65 -8.98 -17.09
C ILE A 167 20.17 -8.60 -16.99
N ILE A 168 19.81 -7.78 -16.00
CA ILE A 168 18.44 -7.31 -15.80
C ILE A 168 18.00 -6.46 -16.99
N ALA A 169 18.84 -5.53 -17.47
CA ALA A 169 18.52 -4.68 -18.61
C ALA A 169 18.30 -5.50 -19.89
N GLN A 170 19.07 -6.56 -20.10
CA GLN A 170 18.86 -7.51 -21.19
C GLN A 170 17.53 -8.24 -21.06
N LYS A 171 17.28 -8.87 -19.90
CA LYS A 171 16.04 -9.64 -19.62
C LYS A 171 14.78 -8.78 -19.67
N SER A 172 14.89 -7.52 -19.24
CA SER A 172 13.78 -6.55 -19.24
C SER A 172 13.57 -5.90 -20.62
N SER A 173 14.35 -6.30 -21.62
CA SER A 173 14.29 -5.79 -22.99
C SER A 173 14.66 -4.32 -23.15
N CYS A 174 15.45 -3.75 -22.22
CA CYS A 174 15.92 -2.36 -22.30
C CYS A 174 16.76 -2.12 -23.57
N PHE A 175 17.53 -3.13 -23.95
CA PHE A 175 18.44 -3.07 -25.11
C PHE A 175 17.73 -2.98 -26.45
N LEU A 176 16.45 -3.35 -26.53
CA LEU A 176 15.69 -3.26 -27.78
C LEU A 176 15.53 -1.82 -28.26
N CYS A 177 15.55 -0.85 -27.34
CA CYS A 177 15.39 0.57 -27.68
C CYS A 177 16.64 1.37 -27.31
N HIS A 178 17.20 1.14 -26.12
CA HIS A 178 18.33 1.91 -25.61
C HIS A 178 19.70 1.34 -26.01
N ASN A 179 19.73 0.21 -26.74
CA ASN A 179 20.91 -0.57 -27.09
C ASN A 179 21.70 -1.10 -25.87
N ALA A 180 22.55 -2.11 -26.11
CA ALA A 180 23.42 -2.64 -25.06
C ALA A 180 24.48 -1.61 -24.60
N THR A 181 24.87 -0.71 -25.51
CA THR A 181 25.80 0.40 -25.24
C THR A 181 25.14 1.58 -24.52
N GLY A 182 23.81 1.58 -24.33
CA GLY A 182 23.09 2.74 -23.81
C GLY A 182 23.02 3.92 -24.80
N ARG A 183 23.44 3.73 -26.05
CA ARG A 183 23.39 4.73 -27.13
C ARG A 183 22.46 4.26 -28.22
N SER A 184 21.27 4.84 -28.30
CA SER A 184 20.29 4.51 -29.34
C SER A 184 20.66 5.19 -30.66
N GLU A 185 20.47 4.48 -31.77
CA GLU A 185 20.55 5.04 -33.12
C GLU A 185 19.25 5.78 -33.49
N ASN A 186 18.16 5.51 -32.77
CA ASN A 186 16.89 6.18 -32.97
C ASN A 186 16.86 7.50 -32.18
N PRO A 187 16.74 8.67 -32.84
CA PRO A 187 16.76 9.97 -32.17
C PRO A 187 15.57 10.20 -31.22
N LEU A 188 14.49 9.40 -31.32
CA LEU A 188 13.35 9.45 -30.41
C LEU A 188 13.57 8.67 -29.11
N VAL A 189 14.62 7.85 -29.04
CA VAL A 189 14.95 7.06 -27.85
C VAL A 189 16.15 7.69 -27.15
N PRO A 190 16.04 8.07 -25.85
CA PRO A 190 17.12 8.75 -25.17
C PRO A 190 18.30 7.82 -24.88
N ASN A 191 19.50 8.39 -24.97
CA ASN A 191 20.75 7.74 -24.55
C ASN A 191 20.81 7.67 -23.02
N LEU A 192 21.23 6.50 -22.51
CA LEU A 192 21.39 6.21 -21.09
C LEU A 192 22.87 6.12 -20.67
N ALA A 193 23.78 5.90 -21.62
CA ALA A 193 25.22 5.83 -21.37
C ALA A 193 25.73 7.08 -20.64
N GLY A 194 26.54 6.89 -19.60
CA GLY A 194 27.15 7.95 -18.81
C GLY A 194 26.17 8.79 -17.97
N GLN A 195 24.88 8.46 -17.95
CA GLN A 195 23.90 9.23 -17.18
C GLN A 195 24.02 8.93 -15.68
N LYS A 196 23.80 9.95 -14.84
CA LYS A 196 23.92 9.82 -13.38
C LYS A 196 22.98 8.72 -12.85
N PRO A 197 23.45 7.79 -12.00
CA PRO A 197 22.62 6.68 -11.52
C PRO A 197 21.35 7.17 -10.81
N ALA A 198 21.51 8.17 -9.91
CA ALA A 198 20.39 8.75 -9.17
C ALA A 198 19.32 9.37 -10.10
N TYR A 199 19.73 9.93 -11.25
CA TYR A 199 18.79 10.45 -12.23
C TYR A 199 18.03 9.30 -12.90
N LEU A 200 18.70 8.24 -13.36
CA LEU A 200 18.04 7.09 -13.98
C LEU A 200 17.05 6.41 -13.03
N VAL A 201 17.42 6.21 -11.76
CA VAL A 201 16.50 5.69 -10.73
C VAL A 201 15.31 6.63 -10.55
N LYS A 202 15.54 7.94 -10.41
CA LYS A 202 14.46 8.93 -10.29
C LYS A 202 13.49 8.87 -11.46
N GLN A 203 14.01 8.75 -12.69
CA GLN A 203 13.21 8.65 -13.90
C GLN A 203 12.37 7.37 -13.95
N LEU A 204 12.95 6.22 -13.62
CA LEU A 204 12.23 4.95 -13.55
C LEU A 204 11.14 5.00 -12.46
N MET A 205 11.42 5.57 -11.29
CA MET A 205 10.41 5.75 -10.24
C MET A 205 9.27 6.71 -10.65
N ALA A 206 9.58 7.77 -11.41
CA ALA A 206 8.56 8.68 -11.94
C ALA A 206 7.63 7.95 -12.94
N PHE A 207 8.20 7.12 -13.82
CA PHE A 207 7.44 6.28 -14.74
C PHE A 207 6.52 5.30 -14.02
N ALA A 208 7.03 4.62 -12.99
CA ALA A 208 6.26 3.67 -12.19
C ALA A 208 5.08 4.33 -11.49
N SER A 209 5.30 5.42 -10.75
CA SER A 209 4.19 6.07 -10.02
C SER A 209 3.17 6.74 -10.92
N SER A 210 3.59 7.25 -12.07
CA SER A 210 2.64 7.77 -13.07
C SER A 210 1.76 6.64 -13.61
N ALA A 211 2.33 5.44 -13.78
CA ALA A 211 1.60 4.24 -14.18
C ALA A 211 0.68 3.69 -13.08
N GLU A 212 1.00 3.92 -11.81
CA GLU A 212 0.07 3.67 -10.68
C GLU A 212 -1.09 4.67 -10.63
N GLY A 213 -1.11 5.66 -11.54
CA GLY A 213 -2.24 6.56 -11.73
C GLY A 213 -2.13 7.91 -11.03
N MET A 214 -0.93 8.29 -10.60
CA MET A 214 -0.66 9.65 -10.12
C MET A 214 -0.82 10.67 -11.25
N LEU A 215 -1.51 11.79 -11.00
CA LEU A 215 -1.66 12.89 -11.96
C LEU A 215 -0.49 13.90 -11.96
N PRO A 216 -0.26 14.60 -13.10
CA PRO A 216 0.66 15.72 -13.16
C PRO A 216 0.12 16.90 -12.35
N THR A 217 0.69 17.12 -11.18
CA THR A 217 0.57 18.35 -10.39
C THR A 217 1.97 18.95 -10.34
N GLY A 218 2.19 20.22 -10.71
CA GLY A 218 3.50 20.79 -11.08
C GLY A 218 4.75 20.41 -10.26
N ASP A 219 4.60 20.03 -8.98
CA ASP A 219 5.70 19.63 -8.08
C ASP A 219 5.87 18.09 -7.92
N VAL A 220 5.01 17.29 -8.54
CA VAL A 220 5.11 15.82 -8.56
C VAL A 220 5.84 15.44 -9.85
N ASP A 221 6.95 14.70 -9.71
CA ASP A 221 7.67 14.13 -10.85
C ASP A 221 6.75 13.17 -11.62
N TYR A 222 6.06 13.70 -12.63
CA TYR A 222 5.18 12.96 -13.52
C TYR A 222 5.91 12.64 -14.80
N ARG A 223 5.92 11.35 -15.15
CA ARG A 223 6.50 10.87 -16.41
C ARG A 223 5.70 9.67 -16.88
N TYR A 224 4.99 9.82 -17.99
CA TYR A 224 4.26 8.71 -18.58
C TYR A 224 4.73 8.50 -20.01
N HIS A 225 5.06 7.25 -20.32
CA HIS A 225 5.28 6.78 -21.68
C HIS A 225 4.88 5.32 -21.70
N PHE A 226 4.00 4.91 -22.59
CA PHE A 226 3.36 3.59 -22.56
C PHE A 226 4.35 2.44 -22.24
N PHE A 227 5.46 2.36 -22.99
CA PHE A 227 6.46 1.32 -22.77
C PHE A 227 7.25 1.49 -21.48
N MET A 228 7.74 2.70 -21.18
CA MET A 228 8.62 2.91 -20.03
C MET A 228 7.86 2.85 -18.72
N SER A 229 6.61 3.29 -18.69
CA SER A 229 5.70 3.13 -17.55
C SER A 229 5.45 1.66 -17.23
N GLN A 230 5.15 0.82 -18.22
CA GLN A 230 4.95 -0.62 -17.99
C GLN A 230 6.24 -1.32 -17.55
N LYS A 231 7.38 -1.05 -18.20
CA LYS A 231 8.68 -1.58 -17.78
C LYS A 231 9.05 -1.11 -16.38
N ALA A 232 8.83 0.16 -16.09
CA ALA A 232 9.11 0.72 -14.79
C ALA A 232 8.18 0.19 -13.70
N LEU A 233 6.98 -0.33 -14.00
CA LEU A 233 6.14 -1.04 -13.02
C LEU A 233 6.68 -2.43 -12.68
N SER A 234 7.28 -3.14 -13.63
CA SER A 234 7.67 -4.56 -13.46
C SER A 234 9.03 -4.82 -12.80
N LEU A 235 9.85 -3.79 -12.60
CA LEU A 235 11.15 -3.90 -11.92
C LEU A 235 11.00 -4.03 -10.38
N SER A 236 12.10 -4.10 -9.64
CA SER A 236 12.15 -3.79 -8.20
C SER A 236 12.97 -2.51 -8.01
N ARG A 237 13.01 -1.92 -6.80
CA ARG A 237 13.91 -0.78 -6.57
C ARG A 237 15.39 -1.15 -6.75
N ALA A 238 15.80 -2.29 -6.21
CA ALA A 238 17.16 -2.81 -6.38
C ALA A 238 17.50 -2.99 -7.88
N ASN A 239 16.59 -3.58 -8.66
CA ASN A 239 16.78 -3.72 -10.10
C ASN A 239 16.92 -2.36 -10.81
N MET A 240 16.17 -1.34 -10.40
CA MET A 240 16.33 0.01 -10.97
C MET A 240 17.72 0.59 -10.65
N GLU A 241 18.22 0.36 -9.43
CA GLU A 241 19.55 0.80 -8.97
C GLU A 241 20.66 0.08 -9.75
N ASP A 242 20.57 -1.24 -9.92
CA ASP A 242 21.53 -2.04 -10.70
C ASP A 242 21.55 -1.63 -12.18
N ILE A 243 20.38 -1.50 -12.81
CA ILE A 243 20.27 -1.01 -14.19
C ILE A 243 20.88 0.40 -14.32
N ALA A 244 20.62 1.26 -13.34
CA ALA A 244 21.12 2.63 -13.37
C ALA A 244 22.65 2.69 -13.30
N VAL A 245 23.29 1.90 -12.44
CA VAL A 245 24.76 1.86 -12.39
C VAL A 245 25.37 1.19 -13.61
N TYR A 246 24.70 0.19 -14.21
CA TYR A 246 25.14 -0.39 -15.48
C TYR A 246 25.22 0.67 -16.57
N PHE A 247 24.11 1.34 -16.88
CA PHE A 247 24.09 2.34 -17.95
C PHE A 247 24.98 3.55 -17.62
N SER A 248 25.08 3.94 -16.35
CA SER A 248 26.00 4.99 -15.93
C SER A 248 27.47 4.65 -16.13
N SER A 249 27.85 3.37 -16.13
CA SER A 249 29.23 2.93 -16.35
C SER A 249 29.65 2.87 -17.81
N LEU A 250 28.73 3.10 -18.75
CA LEU A 250 29.00 3.10 -20.19
C LEU A 250 29.42 4.50 -20.67
N GLU A 251 30.19 4.55 -21.76
CA GLU A 251 30.73 5.79 -22.38
C GLU A 251 29.85 6.37 -23.50
#